data_AF-A0A1H0Q8Z9-F1
#
_entry.id   AF-A0A1H0Q8Z9-F1
#
_cell.length_a   1.000
_cell.length_b   1.000
_cell.length_c   1.000
_cell.angle_alpha   90.00
_cell.angle_beta   90.00
_cell.angle_gamma   90.00
#
_symmetry.space_group_name_H-M   'P 1'
#
loop_
_entity.id
_entity.type
_entity.pdbx_description
1 polymer ?
#
loop_
_entity_poly.entity_id
_entity_poly.type
_entity_poly.pdbx_seq_one_letter_code
_entity_poly.pdbx_strand_id
1 'polypeptide(L)'
;MTHLKELIQQNLLDNLKKIDVYQLEDDDIILDEKPELFFSDKRTIFMDENRYHIISKERGKTTFDKIFDSLDDLIYELLDYYVIQKASDIAWEAINGDFSLYEKKCNEEKIRLFTLISPEYGKRKKDEIQKWQ
;
A
#
# COMPACT_ATOMS: atom_id res chain seq x y z
N MET A 1 7.70 -21.97 11.99
CA MET A 1 8.23 -20.90 11.11
C MET A 1 7.05 -20.32 10.39
N THR A 2 6.69 -19.06 10.67
CA THR A 2 5.69 -18.35 9.86
C THR A 2 6.38 -17.93 8.57
N HIS A 3 5.81 -18.30 7.43
CA HIS A 3 6.37 -17.92 6.12
C HIS A 3 6.08 -16.43 5.89
N LEU A 4 7.03 -15.67 5.34
CA LEU A 4 6.92 -14.22 5.12
C LEU A 4 5.63 -13.86 4.38
N LYS A 5 5.27 -14.68 3.39
CA LYS A 5 4.02 -14.57 2.65
C LYS A 5 2.80 -14.57 3.56
N GLU A 6 2.68 -15.54 4.45
CA GLU A 6 1.55 -15.66 5.38
C GLU A 6 1.51 -14.46 6.32
N LEU A 7 2.66 -14.04 6.85
CA LEU A 7 2.79 -12.89 7.73
C LEU A 7 2.27 -11.60 7.07
N ILE A 8 2.75 -11.31 5.86
CA ILE A 8 2.36 -10.10 5.12
C ILE A 8 0.89 -10.18 4.72
N GLN A 9 0.44 -11.28 4.12
CA GLN A 9 -0.93 -11.42 3.65
C GLN A 9 -1.95 -11.33 4.80
N GLN A 10 -1.65 -11.92 5.95
CA GLN A 10 -2.54 -11.84 7.11
C GLN A 10 -2.60 -10.42 7.67
N ASN A 11 -1.46 -9.76 7.89
CA ASN A 11 -1.44 -8.38 8.39
C ASN A 11 -2.13 -7.41 7.42
N LEU A 12 -1.93 -7.59 6.12
CA LEU A 12 -2.55 -6.75 5.10
C LEU A 12 -4.07 -6.96 5.09
N LEU A 13 -4.52 -8.22 5.01
CA LEU A 13 -5.95 -8.55 4.97
C LEU A 13 -6.68 -8.12 6.25
N ASP A 14 -6.08 -8.26 7.42
CA ASP A 14 -6.69 -7.84 8.69
C ASP A 14 -6.85 -6.32 8.80
N ASN A 15 -5.94 -5.54 8.19
CA ASN A 15 -6.10 -4.10 8.09
C ASN A 15 -7.13 -3.70 7.02
N LEU A 16 -7.14 -4.37 5.86
CA LEU A 16 -8.09 -4.13 4.78
C LEU A 16 -9.55 -4.38 5.18
N LYS A 17 -9.80 -5.39 6.02
CA LYS A 17 -11.15 -5.66 6.56
C LYS A 17 -11.73 -4.47 7.34
N LYS A 18 -10.90 -3.65 7.98
CA LYS A 18 -11.33 -2.46 8.73
C LYS A 18 -11.92 -1.37 7.83
N ILE A 19 -11.66 -1.45 6.53
CA ILE A 19 -12.18 -0.56 5.49
C ILE A 19 -13.03 -1.33 4.47
N ASP A 20 -13.64 -2.45 4.86
CA ASP A 20 -14.52 -3.27 4.01
C ASP A 20 -13.87 -3.73 2.69
N VAL A 21 -12.59 -4.11 2.75
CA VAL A 21 -11.87 -4.78 1.65
C VAL A 21 -11.48 -6.18 2.14
N TYR A 22 -11.94 -7.21 1.42
CA TYR A 22 -11.89 -8.61 1.89
C TYR A 22 -11.02 -9.53 1.04
N GLN A 23 -10.36 -8.99 0.03
CA GLN A 23 -9.53 -9.74 -0.92
C GLN A 23 -8.23 -8.99 -1.17
N LEU A 24 -7.18 -9.76 -1.42
CA LEU A 24 -5.89 -9.24 -1.87
C LEU A 24 -5.85 -9.32 -3.39
N GLU A 25 -5.32 -8.29 -4.03
CA GLU A 25 -4.97 -8.32 -5.44
C GLU A 25 -3.78 -9.24 -5.67
N ASP A 26 -3.73 -9.86 -6.84
CA ASP A 26 -2.62 -10.73 -7.27
C ASP A 26 -1.47 -9.92 -7.90
N ASP A 27 -1.17 -8.75 -7.35
CA ASP A 27 -0.17 -7.80 -7.89
C ASP A 27 1.22 -7.96 -7.25
N ASP A 28 1.33 -8.80 -6.21
CA ASP A 28 2.53 -8.95 -5.39
C ASP A 28 3.07 -10.39 -5.38
N ILE A 29 4.37 -10.54 -5.65
CA ILE A 29 5.13 -11.79 -5.48
C ILE A 29 5.87 -11.70 -4.15
N ILE A 30 5.50 -12.51 -3.16
CA ILE A 30 6.15 -12.53 -1.84
C ILE A 30 7.06 -13.75 -1.72
N LEU A 31 8.33 -13.52 -1.42
CA LEU A 31 9.39 -14.53 -1.31
C LEU A 31 10.10 -14.41 0.04
N ASP A 32 10.37 -15.53 0.71
CA ASP A 32 11.06 -15.49 2.01
C ASP A 32 12.49 -14.91 1.93
N GLU A 33 13.13 -15.03 0.77
CA GLU A 33 14.51 -14.62 0.51
C GLU A 33 14.62 -13.79 -0.76
N LYS A 34 15.72 -13.06 -0.89
CA LYS A 34 16.06 -12.27 -2.08
C LYS A 34 16.12 -13.14 -3.33
N PRO A 35 15.34 -12.83 -4.38
CA PRO A 35 15.41 -13.59 -5.62
C PRO A 35 16.66 -13.22 -6.43
N GLU A 36 17.21 -14.20 -7.14
CA GLU A 36 18.27 -13.98 -8.14
C GLU A 36 17.76 -13.25 -9.39
N LEU A 37 16.47 -13.41 -9.71
CA LEU A 37 15.81 -12.86 -10.88
C LEU A 37 14.49 -12.17 -10.48
N PHE A 38 14.28 -10.98 -11.04
CA PHE A 38 13.07 -10.18 -10.82
C PHE A 38 12.23 -10.18 -12.09
N PHE A 39 10.94 -10.49 -11.95
CA PHE A 39 9.97 -10.47 -13.05
C PHE A 39 9.26 -9.12 -13.09
N SER A 40 8.94 -8.63 -14.29
CA SER A 40 8.59 -7.22 -14.51
C SER A 40 7.14 -6.85 -14.21
N ASP A 41 6.26 -7.83 -14.08
CA ASP A 41 4.83 -7.54 -14.19
C ASP A 41 4.15 -7.40 -12.82
N LYS A 42 4.90 -7.64 -11.73
CA LYS A 42 4.42 -7.61 -10.35
C LYS A 42 5.49 -7.03 -9.43
N ARG A 43 5.06 -6.44 -8.31
CA ARG A 43 6.01 -6.02 -7.27
C ARG A 43 6.52 -7.27 -6.55
N THR A 44 7.83 -7.36 -6.35
CA THR A 44 8.45 -8.45 -5.60
C THR A 44 8.78 -7.98 -4.20
N ILE A 45 8.30 -8.71 -3.20
CA ILE A 45 8.46 -8.42 -1.79
C ILE A 45 9.26 -9.55 -1.15
N PHE A 46 10.35 -9.22 -0.47
CA PHE A 46 11.20 -10.22 0.16
C PHE A 46 11.93 -9.67 1.39
N MET A 47 12.54 -10.57 2.15
CA MET A 47 13.40 -10.21 3.26
C MET A 47 14.87 -10.44 2.91
N ASP A 48 15.72 -9.47 3.25
CA ASP A 48 17.18 -9.54 3.11
C ASP A 48 17.80 -8.82 4.31
N GLU A 49 18.80 -9.41 4.96
CA GLU A 49 19.48 -8.83 6.14
C GLU A 49 18.54 -8.25 7.23
N ASN A 50 17.43 -8.95 7.54
CA ASN A 50 16.37 -8.53 8.49
C ASN A 50 15.61 -7.25 8.10
N ARG A 51 15.61 -6.89 6.82
CA ARG A 51 14.82 -5.77 6.28
C ARG A 51 13.87 -6.26 5.20
N TYR A 52 12.75 -5.57 5.07
CA TYR A 52 11.78 -5.86 4.01
C TYR A 52 12.08 -5.01 2.79
N HIS A 53 12.04 -5.63 1.62
CA HIS A 53 12.27 -4.98 0.34
C HIS A 53 11.01 -5.06 -0.51
N ILE A 54 10.68 -3.98 -1.21
CA ILE A 54 9.74 -4.00 -2.34
C ILE A 54 10.49 -3.51 -3.58
N ILE A 55 10.49 -4.35 -4.62
CA ILE A 55 11.10 -4.03 -5.91
C ILE A 55 10.04 -4.18 -7.01
N SER A 56 9.91 -3.17 -7.87
CA SER A 56 9.18 -3.27 -9.14
C SER A 56 10.12 -2.97 -10.30
N LYS A 57 9.97 -3.71 -11.40
CA LYS A 57 10.76 -3.51 -12.62
C LYS A 57 9.85 -3.37 -13.82
N GLU A 58 9.89 -2.25 -14.53
CA GLU A 58 9.25 -2.18 -15.84
C GLU A 58 10.29 -2.33 -16.94
N ARG A 59 10.07 -3.27 -17.87
CA ARG A 59 10.97 -3.51 -19.02
C ARG A 59 12.44 -3.72 -18.62
N GLY A 60 12.67 -4.42 -17.51
CA GLY A 60 14.01 -4.72 -16.98
C GLY A 60 14.71 -3.57 -16.24
N LYS A 61 14.08 -2.39 -16.13
CA LYS A 61 14.59 -1.27 -15.31
C LYS A 61 13.87 -1.24 -13.97
N THR A 62 14.61 -1.14 -12.87
CA THR A 62 14.03 -0.88 -11.55
C THR A 62 13.30 0.46 -11.58
N THR A 63 11.99 0.43 -11.42
CA THR A 63 11.14 1.62 -11.33
C THR A 63 10.82 1.97 -9.88
N PHE A 64 10.92 1.00 -8.98
CA PHE A 64 10.65 1.15 -7.57
C PHE A 64 11.58 0.23 -6.76
N ASP A 65 12.26 0.80 -5.77
CA ASP A 65 13.07 0.08 -4.80
C ASP A 65 12.92 0.79 -3.45
N LYS A 66 12.29 0.12 -2.49
CA LYS A 66 12.13 0.62 -1.12
C LYS A 66 12.51 -0.45 -0.12
N ILE A 67 13.13 0.00 0.96
CA ILE A 67 13.60 -0.82 2.08
C ILE A 67 12.89 -0.34 3.34
N PHE A 68 12.40 -1.27 4.15
CA PHE A 68 11.69 -1.01 5.39
C PHE A 68 12.35 -1.76 6.54
N ASP A 69 12.63 -1.04 7.62
CA ASP A 69 13.19 -1.63 8.85
C ASP A 69 12.12 -2.32 9.71
N SER A 70 10.83 -2.07 9.44
CA SER A 70 9.72 -2.64 10.19
C SER A 70 8.63 -3.23 9.29
N LEU A 71 7.94 -4.25 9.78
CA LEU A 71 6.75 -4.81 9.13
C LEU A 71 5.64 -3.76 9.05
N ASP A 72 5.50 -2.92 10.08
CA ASP A 72 4.46 -1.89 10.15
C ASP A 72 4.61 -0.87 9.00
N ASP A 73 5.83 -0.43 8.71
CA ASP A 73 6.10 0.48 7.59
C ASP A 73 5.85 -0.18 6.23
N LEU A 74 6.21 -1.46 6.09
CA LEU A 74 5.91 -2.23 4.88
C LEU A 74 4.39 -2.32 4.67
N ILE A 75 3.64 -2.67 5.72
CA ILE A 75 2.17 -2.81 5.66
C ILE A 75 1.52 -1.46 5.32
N TYR A 76 1.98 -0.36 5.91
CA TYR A 76 1.52 0.98 5.56
C TYR A 76 1.71 1.28 4.06
N GLU A 77 2.88 0.95 3.50
CA GLU A 77 3.17 1.14 2.07
C GLU A 77 2.25 0.29 1.19
N LEU A 78 2.06 -0.99 1.54
CA LEU A 78 1.21 -1.91 0.76
C LEU A 78 -0.27 -1.52 0.79
N LEU A 79 -0.74 -1.00 1.93
CA LEU A 79 -2.12 -0.52 2.09
C LEU A 79 -2.43 0.67 1.19
N ASP A 80 -1.44 1.49 0.83
CA ASP A 80 -1.66 2.74 0.08
C ASP A 80 -2.34 2.49 -1.27
N TYR A 81 -1.98 1.40 -1.95
CA TYR A 81 -2.62 1.02 -3.22
C TYR A 81 -4.12 0.80 -3.07
N TYR A 82 -4.54 -0.02 -2.10
CA TYR A 82 -5.95 -0.32 -1.84
C TYR A 82 -6.71 0.92 -1.35
N VAL A 83 -6.08 1.71 -0.47
CA VAL A 83 -6.69 2.93 0.06
C VAL A 83 -6.88 3.97 -1.05
N ILE A 84 -5.92 4.14 -1.96
CA ILE A 84 -6.05 5.07 -3.09
C ILE A 84 -7.22 4.68 -3.99
N GLN A 85 -7.35 3.40 -4.35
CA GLN A 85 -8.47 2.93 -5.18
C GLN A 85 -9.81 3.19 -4.51
N LYS A 86 -9.97 2.74 -3.26
CA LYS A 86 -11.23 2.93 -2.52
C LYS A 86 -11.56 4.41 -2.28
N ALA A 87 -10.55 5.24 -1.94
CA ALA A 87 -10.74 6.68 -1.77
C ALA A 87 -11.12 7.37 -3.08
N SER A 88 -10.56 6.93 -4.21
CA SER A 88 -10.89 7.41 -5.55
C SER A 88 -12.36 7.14 -5.88
N ASP A 89 -12.84 5.91 -5.65
CA ASP A 89 -14.23 5.53 -5.93
C ASP A 89 -15.21 6.35 -5.09
N ILE A 90 -14.97 6.45 -3.78
CA ILE A 90 -15.81 7.25 -2.88
C ILE A 90 -15.80 8.73 -3.29
N ALA A 91 -14.63 9.28 -3.62
CA ALA A 91 -14.51 10.68 -4.03
C ALA A 91 -15.25 10.93 -5.35
N TRP A 92 -15.12 10.03 -6.33
CA TRP A 92 -15.76 10.13 -7.62
C TRP A 92 -17.29 10.17 -7.51
N GLU A 93 -17.86 9.29 -6.69
CA GLU A 93 -19.29 9.28 -6.41
C GLU A 93 -19.74 10.56 -5.69
N ALA A 94 -18.94 11.07 -4.74
CA ALA A 94 -19.29 12.23 -3.94
C ALA A 94 -19.26 13.57 -4.72
N ILE A 95 -18.37 13.72 -5.70
CA ILE A 95 -18.22 14.97 -6.46
C ILE A 95 -19.27 15.17 -7.54
N ASN A 96 -20.03 14.13 -7.90
CA ASN A 96 -21.09 14.19 -8.92
C ASN A 96 -20.64 14.89 -10.23
N GLY A 97 -19.41 14.62 -10.67
CA GLY A 97 -18.82 15.19 -11.89
C GLY A 97 -18.07 16.52 -11.73
N ASP A 98 -18.02 17.13 -10.54
CA ASP A 98 -17.18 18.31 -10.28
C ASP A 98 -15.72 17.92 -10.01
N PHE A 99 -14.94 17.83 -11.07
CA PHE A 99 -13.52 17.49 -11.02
C PHE A 99 -12.68 18.45 -10.16
N SER A 100 -13.11 19.70 -9.95
CA SER A 100 -12.36 20.66 -9.13
C SER A 100 -12.30 20.24 -7.65
N LEU A 101 -13.25 19.40 -7.22
CA LEU A 101 -13.33 18.88 -5.85
C LEU A 101 -12.67 17.51 -5.69
N TYR A 102 -12.33 16.84 -6.78
CA TYR A 102 -11.87 15.44 -6.78
C TYR A 102 -10.65 15.24 -5.88
N GLU A 103 -9.59 16.02 -6.09
CA GLU A 103 -8.33 15.84 -5.38
C GLU A 103 -8.52 16.04 -3.86
N LYS A 104 -9.22 17.11 -3.48
CA LYS A 104 -9.53 17.39 -2.08
C LYS A 104 -10.31 16.24 -1.45
N LYS A 105 -11.36 15.76 -2.12
CA LYS A 105 -12.21 14.66 -1.62
C LYS A 105 -11.45 13.35 -1.52
N CYS A 106 -10.66 13.02 -2.54
CA CYS A 106 -9.82 11.83 -2.54
C CYS A 106 -8.82 11.85 -1.37
N ASN A 107 -8.18 12.99 -1.10
CA ASN A 107 -7.25 13.14 0.01
C ASN A 107 -7.93 13.07 1.39
N GLU A 108 -9.12 13.68 1.54
CA GLU A 108 -9.95 13.54 2.76
C GLU A 108 -10.28 12.06 3.03
N GLU A 109 -10.68 11.31 2.00
CA GLU A 109 -11.02 9.89 2.12
C GLU A 109 -9.79 9.01 2.38
N LYS A 110 -8.63 9.27 1.75
CA LYS A 110 -7.38 8.56 2.08
C LYS A 110 -7.06 8.68 3.57
N ILE A 111 -7.10 9.89 4.12
CA ILE A 111 -6.82 10.15 5.54
C ILE A 111 -7.85 9.41 6.41
N ARG A 112 -9.14 9.48 6.08
CA ARG A 112 -10.21 8.79 6.82
C ARG A 112 -10.01 7.28 6.82
N LEU A 113 -9.78 6.67 5.66
CA LEU A 113 -9.58 5.23 5.52
C LEU A 113 -8.34 4.75 6.28
N PHE A 114 -7.21 5.46 6.17
CA PHE A 114 -6.04 5.14 7.00
C PHE A 114 -6.31 5.29 8.50
N THR A 115 -7.08 6.30 8.90
CA THR A 115 -7.48 6.51 10.32
C THR A 115 -8.33 5.35 10.85
N LEU A 116 -9.22 4.78 10.02
CA LEU A 116 -10.00 3.58 10.39
C LEU A 116 -9.12 2.35 10.59
N ILE A 117 -8.02 2.24 9.83
CA ILE A 117 -7.04 1.17 9.96
C ILE A 117 -6.23 1.34 11.25
N SER A 118 -5.65 2.54 11.43
CA SER A 118 -4.88 2.99 12.59
C SER A 118 -4.88 4.53 12.65
N PRO A 119 -5.16 5.14 13.82
CA PRO A 119 -5.02 6.59 13.98
C PRO A 119 -3.63 7.12 13.60
N GLU A 120 -2.57 6.37 13.87
CA GLU A 120 -1.19 6.70 13.53
C GLU A 120 -0.98 6.73 12.01
N TYR A 121 -1.54 5.76 11.28
CA TYR A 121 -1.50 5.76 9.82
C TYR A 121 -2.26 6.95 9.23
N GLY A 122 -3.43 7.28 9.79
CA GLY A 122 -4.20 8.46 9.39
C GLY A 122 -3.41 9.76 9.55
N LYS A 123 -2.73 9.91 10.69
CA LYS A 123 -1.82 11.04 10.94
C LYS A 123 -0.66 11.06 9.94
N ARG A 124 0.00 9.92 9.73
CA ARG A 124 1.10 9.80 8.76
C ARG A 124 0.67 10.21 7.36
N LYS A 125 -0.49 9.73 6.88
CA LYS A 125 -1.01 10.08 5.55
C LYS A 125 -1.32 11.57 5.43
N LYS A 126 -1.88 12.17 6.48
CA LYS A 126 -2.12 13.63 6.53
C LYS A 126 -0.81 14.41 6.40
N ASP A 127 0.20 14.05 7.17
CA ASP A 127 1.51 14.71 7.14
C ASP A 127 2.19 14.53 5.77
N GLU A 128 2.02 13.36 5.12
CA GLU A 128 2.50 13.12 3.75
C GLU A 128 1.82 14.04 2.73
N ILE A 129 0.48 14.13 2.75
CA ILE A 129 -0.27 14.98 1.80
C ILE A 129 0.10 16.46 1.97
N GLN A 130 0.25 16.93 3.21
CA GLN A 130 0.60 18.33 3.50
C GLN A 130 2.01 18.72 3.05
N LYS A 131 2.95 17.77 2.94
CA LYS A 131 4.31 18.06 2.44
C LYS A 131 4.36 18.41 0.96
N TRP A 132 3.32 18.06 0.20
CA TRP A 132 3.26 18.25 -1.25
C TRP A 132 2.27 19.35 -1.67
N GLN A 133 1.69 20.08 -0.71
CA GLN A 133 0.83 21.24 -0.90
C GLN A 133 1.61 22.55 -0.65
#